data_AF-A0A7J3MWI2-F1
#
_entry.id   AF-A0A7J3MWI2-F1
#
_cell.length_a   1.000
_cell.length_b   1.000
_cell.length_c   1.000
_cell.angle_alpha   90.00
_cell.angle_beta   90.00
_cell.angle_gamma   90.00
#
_symmetry.space_group_name_H-M   'P 1'
#
loop_
_entity.id
_entity.type
_entity.pdbx_description
1 polymer ?
#
loop_
_entity_poly.entity_id
_entity_poly.type
_entity_poly.pdbx_seq_one_letter_code
_entity_poly.pdbx_strand_id
1 'polypeptide(L)'
;MAVYDKNYIAKIDVVGRKSLVLDKIQSDVLFKRFYGKPLSISKPKIDQSYQEPLVLSMYETLYMCRKGLAEVSINGESIDCDKLWSFCRDVSHDFDIKYHVYEYLRDRNYIIRGGTKYGADFTVYTVGPGYEHAPYVVTVVSKEHKIKPTDIVALGRVSHSVRKHSVLAIVDRDDNNIRYIVFKWIKL
;
A
#
# COMPACT_ATOMS: atom_id res chain seq x y z
N MET A 1 -16.77 -0.03 8.61
CA MET A 1 -16.17 -1.28 9.13
C MET A 1 -16.77 -2.43 8.34
N ALA A 2 -16.04 -3.00 7.39
CA ALA A 2 -16.53 -4.20 6.69
C ALA A 2 -16.21 -5.39 7.60
N VAL A 3 -17.22 -5.89 8.30
CA VAL A 3 -17.20 -7.22 8.89
C VAL A 3 -16.88 -8.17 7.74
N TYR A 4 -15.72 -8.81 7.79
CA TYR A 4 -15.38 -9.84 6.83
C TYR A 4 -16.43 -10.94 6.96
N ASP A 5 -17.13 -11.24 5.86
CA ASP A 5 -17.76 -12.54 5.75
C ASP A 5 -16.63 -13.57 5.88
N LYS A 6 -16.65 -14.38 6.93
CA LYS A 6 -15.54 -15.28 7.29
C LYS A 6 -15.25 -16.31 6.19
N ASN A 7 -16.10 -16.39 5.17
CA ASN A 7 -15.95 -17.27 4.01
C ASN A 7 -15.46 -16.56 2.73
N TYR A 8 -15.12 -15.27 2.78
CA TYR A 8 -14.60 -14.57 1.60
C TYR A 8 -13.09 -14.82 1.41
N ILE A 9 -12.75 -15.65 0.43
CA ILE A 9 -11.38 -15.90 -0.01
C ILE A 9 -11.22 -15.40 -1.45
N ALA A 10 -10.36 -14.41 -1.64
CA ALA A 10 -10.07 -13.88 -2.97
C ALA A 10 -9.08 -14.78 -3.72
N LYS A 11 -9.29 -15.02 -5.02
CA LYS A 11 -8.30 -15.68 -5.87
C LYS A 11 -7.42 -14.65 -6.55
N ILE A 12 -6.12 -14.71 -6.30
CA ILE A 12 -5.15 -13.71 -6.76
C ILE A 12 -4.03 -14.39 -7.55
N ASP A 13 -3.85 -13.99 -8.80
CA ASP A 13 -2.74 -14.44 -9.65
C ASP A 13 -1.64 -13.37 -9.69
N VAL A 14 -0.43 -13.73 -9.29
CA VAL A 14 0.76 -12.88 -9.38
C VAL A 14 1.33 -12.98 -10.79
N VAL A 15 1.45 -11.83 -11.46
CA VAL A 15 2.02 -11.70 -12.80
C VAL A 15 3.11 -10.61 -12.77
N GLY A 16 4.37 -11.04 -12.81
CA GLY A 16 5.52 -10.15 -12.69
C GLY A 16 5.56 -9.43 -11.32
N ARG A 17 5.45 -8.10 -11.31
CA ARG A 17 5.51 -7.26 -10.09
C ARG A 17 4.13 -6.77 -9.62
N LYS A 18 3.07 -7.36 -10.14
CA LYS A 18 1.67 -7.03 -9.82
C LYS A 18 0.90 -8.32 -9.57
N SER A 19 -0.26 -8.18 -8.97
CA SER A 19 -1.20 -9.29 -8.83
C SER A 19 -2.55 -8.91 -9.40
N LEU A 20 -3.28 -9.90 -9.90
CA LEU A 20 -4.54 -9.74 -10.61
C LEU A 20 -5.63 -10.54 -9.92
N VAL A 21 -6.81 -9.94 -9.81
CA VAL A 21 -8.05 -10.64 -9.50
C VAL A 21 -8.85 -10.65 -10.78
N LEU A 22 -9.00 -11.83 -11.39
CA LEU A 22 -9.70 -11.96 -12.68
C LEU A 22 -11.21 -12.02 -12.51
N ASP A 23 -11.69 -12.53 -11.37
CA ASP A 23 -13.11 -12.55 -11.06
C ASP A 23 -13.63 -11.12 -10.83
N LYS A 24 -14.62 -10.73 -11.64
CA LYS A 24 -15.14 -9.35 -11.68
C LYS A 24 -15.96 -9.00 -10.44
N ILE A 25 -16.61 -9.99 -9.82
CA ILE A 25 -17.41 -9.79 -8.62
C ILE A 25 -16.46 -9.53 -7.43
N GLN A 26 -15.45 -10.38 -7.27
CA GLN A 26 -14.39 -10.20 -6.27
C GLN A 26 -13.63 -8.90 -6.48
N SER A 27 -13.36 -8.54 -7.74
CA SER A 27 -12.73 -7.27 -8.10
C SER A 27 -13.51 -6.06 -7.59
N ASP A 28 -14.81 -6.00 -7.86
CA ASP A 28 -15.69 -4.91 -7.39
C ASP A 28 -15.78 -4.89 -5.85
N VAL A 29 -15.87 -6.05 -5.19
CA VAL A 29 -15.90 -6.15 -3.72
C VAL A 29 -14.62 -5.62 -3.09
N LEU A 30 -13.46 -6.04 -3.60
CA LEU A 30 -12.16 -5.61 -3.10
C LEU A 30 -11.91 -4.13 -3.38
N PHE A 31 -12.30 -3.64 -4.55
CA PHE A 31 -12.17 -2.24 -4.89
C PHE A 31 -12.97 -1.34 -3.93
N LYS A 32 -14.22 -1.71 -3.62
CA LYS A 32 -15.06 -1.01 -2.63
C LYS A 32 -14.50 -1.06 -1.21
N ARG A 33 -13.60 -2.00 -0.91
CA ARG A 33 -12.83 -2.11 0.33
C ARG A 33 -11.46 -1.40 0.26
N PHE A 34 -11.26 -0.59 -0.78
CA PHE A 34 -10.04 0.16 -1.05
C PHE A 34 -8.79 -0.71 -1.28
N TYR A 35 -8.95 -1.92 -1.79
CA TYR A 35 -7.87 -2.72 -2.34
C TYR A 35 -7.78 -2.51 -3.85
N GLY A 36 -6.55 -2.49 -4.36
CA GLY A 36 -6.26 -2.49 -5.79
C GLY A 36 -6.89 -1.36 -6.58
N LYS A 37 -6.79 -1.48 -7.89
CA LYS A 37 -7.34 -0.54 -8.86
C LYS A 37 -7.82 -1.32 -10.08
N PRO A 38 -9.00 -1.00 -10.65
CA PRO A 38 -9.43 -1.59 -11.90
C PRO A 38 -8.36 -1.39 -12.98
N LEU A 39 -8.05 -2.44 -13.73
CA LEU A 39 -6.94 -2.54 -14.67
C LEU A 39 -6.88 -1.38 -15.69
N SER A 40 -8.02 -1.01 -16.26
CA SER A 40 -8.14 -0.06 -17.38
C SER A 40 -8.49 1.36 -16.93
N ILE A 41 -8.96 1.53 -15.69
CA ILE A 41 -9.50 2.81 -15.21
C ILE A 41 -8.47 3.60 -14.43
N SER A 42 -8.02 4.74 -14.97
CA SER A 42 -6.98 5.55 -14.33
C SER A 42 -7.38 6.16 -12.98
N LYS A 43 -8.62 6.62 -12.85
CA LYS A 43 -9.16 7.30 -11.65
C LYS A 43 -10.56 6.75 -11.34
N PRO A 44 -10.65 5.53 -10.80
CA PRO A 44 -11.92 4.92 -10.48
C PRO A 44 -12.58 5.66 -9.30
N LYS A 45 -13.90 5.79 -9.34
CA LYS A 45 -14.74 6.30 -8.27
C LYS A 45 -15.30 5.12 -7.47
N ILE A 46 -15.28 5.23 -6.15
CA ILE A 46 -15.57 4.13 -5.22
C ILE A 46 -17.05 3.68 -5.23
N ASP A 47 -17.94 4.58 -5.65
CA ASP A 47 -19.39 4.37 -5.78
C ASP A 47 -19.77 3.66 -7.09
N GLN A 48 -18.82 3.44 -8.00
CA GLN A 48 -19.04 2.79 -9.28
C GLN A 48 -18.51 1.35 -9.28
N SER A 49 -19.18 0.52 -10.07
CA SER A 49 -18.79 -0.86 -10.38
C SER A 49 -18.18 -0.89 -11.78
N TYR A 50 -17.08 -1.62 -11.95
CA TYR A 50 -16.27 -1.55 -13.19
C TYR A 50 -16.28 -2.83 -14.01
N GLN A 51 -16.69 -3.97 -13.42
CA GLN A 51 -16.83 -5.24 -14.14
C GLN A 51 -15.57 -5.64 -14.95
N GLU A 52 -14.40 -5.32 -14.42
CA GLU A 52 -13.07 -5.60 -14.99
C GLU A 52 -12.13 -6.17 -13.93
N PRO A 53 -11.03 -6.83 -14.33
CA PRO A 53 -10.05 -7.34 -13.38
C PRO A 53 -9.45 -6.25 -12.49
N LEU A 54 -9.16 -6.61 -11.26
CA LEU A 54 -8.49 -5.72 -10.29
C LEU A 54 -6.99 -5.97 -10.28
N VAL A 55 -6.21 -4.89 -10.30
CA VAL A 55 -4.76 -4.94 -10.09
C VAL A 55 -4.44 -4.60 -8.64
N LEU A 56 -3.72 -5.48 -7.97
CA LEU A 56 -3.21 -5.32 -6.61
C LEU A 56 -1.70 -5.06 -6.64
N SER A 57 -1.23 -4.30 -5.65
CA SER A 57 0.18 -4.22 -5.30
C SER A 57 0.63 -5.46 -4.52
N MET A 58 1.94 -5.75 -4.56
CA MET A 58 2.52 -6.86 -3.80
C MET A 58 2.28 -6.73 -2.28
N TYR A 59 2.27 -5.50 -1.76
CA TYR A 59 1.92 -5.22 -0.36
C TYR A 59 0.48 -5.62 -0.02
N GLU A 60 -0.48 -5.27 -0.89
CA GLU A 60 -1.90 -5.64 -0.73
C GLU A 60 -2.09 -7.17 -0.80
N THR A 61 -1.47 -7.82 -1.80
CA THR A 61 -1.57 -9.27 -2.00
C THR A 61 -1.03 -10.04 -0.80
N LEU A 62 0.16 -9.69 -0.33
CA LEU A 62 0.77 -10.34 0.82
C LEU A 62 -0.03 -10.10 2.11
N TYR A 63 -0.53 -8.87 2.33
CA TYR A 63 -1.42 -8.57 3.45
C TYR A 63 -2.67 -9.45 3.42
N MET A 64 -3.33 -9.56 2.27
CA MET A 64 -4.51 -10.41 2.14
C MET A 64 -4.19 -11.89 2.38
N CYS A 65 -3.07 -12.38 1.87
CA CYS A 65 -2.59 -13.74 2.14
C CYS A 65 -2.43 -13.97 3.65
N ARG A 66 -1.66 -13.10 4.34
CA ARG A 66 -1.40 -13.25 5.78
C ARG A 66 -2.65 -13.13 6.66
N LYS A 67 -3.65 -12.36 6.24
CA LYS A 67 -4.94 -12.27 6.94
C LYS A 67 -5.89 -13.43 6.61
N GLY A 68 -5.50 -14.40 5.77
CA GLY A 68 -6.35 -15.51 5.35
C GLY A 68 -7.49 -15.09 4.42
N LEU A 69 -7.34 -13.97 3.72
CA LEU A 69 -8.35 -13.36 2.85
C LEU A 69 -8.13 -13.68 1.37
N ALA A 70 -7.04 -14.36 1.03
CA ALA A 70 -6.72 -14.70 -0.34
C ALA A 70 -5.95 -16.01 -0.48
N GLU A 71 -6.28 -16.73 -1.55
CA GLU A 71 -5.45 -17.77 -2.14
C GLU A 71 -4.62 -17.13 -3.27
N VAL A 72 -3.31 -17.36 -3.25
CA VAL A 72 -2.38 -16.74 -4.18
C VAL A 72 -1.71 -17.80 -5.05
N SER A 73 -1.57 -17.49 -6.33
CA SER A 73 -0.85 -18.30 -7.31
C SER A 73 0.21 -17.48 -8.03
N ILE A 74 1.34 -18.10 -8.39
CA ILE A 74 2.33 -17.58 -9.34
C ILE A 74 2.32 -18.50 -10.55
N ASN A 75 2.07 -17.97 -11.75
CA ASN A 75 2.02 -18.76 -13.00
C ASN A 75 1.08 -19.98 -12.92
N GLY A 76 -0.02 -19.87 -12.17
CA GLY A 76 -0.99 -20.96 -11.97
C GLY A 76 -0.64 -21.96 -10.86
N GLU A 77 0.55 -21.87 -10.25
CA GLU A 77 0.91 -22.69 -9.08
C GLU A 77 0.50 -21.98 -7.79
N SER A 78 -0.28 -22.65 -6.93
CA SER A 78 -0.64 -22.12 -5.62
C SER A 78 0.58 -22.03 -4.72
N ILE A 79 0.71 -20.89 -4.01
CA ILE A 79 1.81 -20.63 -3.08
C ILE A 79 1.28 -20.19 -1.73
N ASP A 80 2.06 -20.48 -0.68
CA ASP A 80 1.82 -19.96 0.65
C ASP A 80 2.36 -18.52 0.80
N CYS A 81 2.06 -17.90 1.95
CA CYS A 81 2.46 -16.53 2.23
C CYS A 81 3.98 -16.36 2.45
N ASP A 82 4.71 -17.42 2.80
CA ASP A 82 6.16 -17.38 3.04
C ASP A 82 6.94 -17.41 1.72
N LYS A 83 6.48 -18.21 0.76
CA LYS A 83 6.92 -18.17 -0.64
C LYS A 83 6.60 -16.82 -1.26
N LEU A 84 5.39 -16.30 -1.05
CA LEU A 84 5.01 -14.98 -1.54
C LEU A 84 5.88 -13.88 -0.92
N TRP A 85 6.15 -13.94 0.38
CA TRP A 85 7.06 -13.03 1.08
C TRP A 85 8.43 -13.03 0.42
N SER A 86 9.04 -14.20 0.24
CA SER A 86 10.35 -14.34 -0.42
C SER A 86 10.34 -13.74 -1.82
N PHE A 87 9.34 -14.07 -2.64
CA PHE A 87 9.18 -13.51 -3.98
C PHE A 87 9.11 -11.98 -3.97
N CYS A 88 8.36 -11.40 -3.03
CA CYS A 88 8.20 -9.96 -2.91
C CYS A 88 9.52 -9.24 -2.56
N ARG A 89 10.35 -9.85 -1.71
CA ARG A 89 11.68 -9.35 -1.34
C ARG A 89 12.64 -9.36 -2.51
N ASP A 90 12.59 -10.40 -3.34
CA ASP A 90 13.46 -10.53 -4.50
C ASP A 90 13.17 -9.48 -5.58
N VAL A 91 11.90 -9.10 -5.75
CA VAL A 91 11.48 -8.17 -6.81
C VAL A 91 11.39 -6.70 -6.39
N SER A 92 11.51 -6.40 -5.09
CA SER A 92 11.31 -5.04 -4.54
C SER A 92 12.36 -4.67 -3.50
N HIS A 93 13.02 -3.54 -3.70
CA HIS A 93 13.97 -3.00 -2.73
C HIS A 93 13.27 -2.53 -1.45
N ASP A 94 13.91 -2.80 -0.29
CA ASP A 94 13.42 -2.44 1.04
C ASP A 94 12.00 -2.94 1.32
N PHE A 95 11.59 -4.06 0.69
CA PHE A 95 10.25 -4.59 0.83
C PHE A 95 9.90 -4.86 2.30
N ASP A 96 10.83 -5.41 3.07
CA ASP A 96 10.66 -5.80 4.47
C ASP A 96 10.14 -4.63 5.32
N ILE A 97 10.85 -3.50 5.30
CA ILE A 97 10.51 -2.32 6.09
C ILE A 97 9.27 -1.61 5.55
N LYS A 98 9.08 -1.60 4.22
CA LYS A 98 7.91 -0.98 3.58
C LYS A 98 6.65 -1.76 3.88
N TYR A 99 6.74 -3.09 3.84
CA TYR A 99 5.64 -3.97 4.20
C TYR A 99 5.29 -3.85 5.68
N HIS A 100 6.28 -3.76 6.58
CA HIS A 100 6.03 -3.53 8.01
C HIS A 100 5.20 -2.26 8.26
N VAL A 101 5.57 -1.15 7.61
CA VAL A 101 4.79 0.10 7.68
C VAL A 101 3.41 -0.07 7.06
N TYR A 102 3.31 -0.76 5.92
CA TYR A 102 2.04 -1.03 5.26
C TYR A 102 1.09 -1.81 6.19
N GLU A 103 1.55 -2.93 6.74
CA GLU A 103 0.78 -3.80 7.63
C GLU A 103 0.36 -3.05 8.89
N TYR A 104 1.28 -2.36 9.55
CA TYR A 104 1.00 -1.58 10.76
C TYR A 104 -0.10 -0.53 10.56
N LEU A 105 -0.07 0.19 9.44
CA LEU A 105 -1.07 1.20 9.10
C LEU A 105 -2.38 0.55 8.68
N ARG A 106 -2.34 -0.56 7.93
CA ARG A 106 -3.54 -1.24 7.44
C ARG A 106 -4.34 -1.86 8.58
N ASP A 107 -3.64 -2.45 9.56
CA ASP A 107 -4.23 -3.00 10.79
C ASP A 107 -4.91 -1.92 11.64
N ARG A 108 -4.51 -0.66 11.49
CA ARG A 108 -5.13 0.52 12.13
C ARG A 108 -6.22 1.17 11.27
N ASN A 109 -6.72 0.45 10.26
CA ASN A 109 -7.78 0.87 9.35
C ASN A 109 -7.42 2.05 8.43
N TYR A 110 -6.15 2.42 8.30
CA TYR A 110 -5.76 3.37 7.28
C TYR A 110 -5.86 2.74 5.88
N ILE A 111 -6.16 3.57 4.89
CA ILE A 111 -6.16 3.18 3.48
C ILE A 111 -4.86 3.63 2.86
N ILE A 112 -4.14 2.69 2.24
CA ILE A 112 -2.77 2.89 1.79
C ILE A 112 -2.73 2.64 0.29
N ARG A 113 -2.17 3.58 -0.46
CA ARG A 113 -1.95 3.47 -1.92
C ARG A 113 -0.49 3.77 -2.25
N GLY A 114 -0.05 3.39 -3.43
CA GLY A 114 1.31 3.71 -3.89
C GLY A 114 1.58 5.22 -3.93
N GLY A 115 2.71 5.64 -3.40
CA GLY A 115 3.11 7.04 -3.25
C GLY A 115 3.90 7.62 -4.42
N THR A 116 4.20 6.83 -5.46
CA THR A 116 5.13 7.20 -6.54
C THR A 116 4.78 8.52 -7.23
N LYS A 117 3.49 8.84 -7.38
CA LYS A 117 3.02 10.12 -7.93
C LYS A 117 3.50 11.34 -7.13
N TYR A 118 3.82 11.14 -5.86
CA TYR A 118 4.26 12.17 -4.92
C TYR A 118 5.72 11.99 -4.50
N GLY A 119 6.48 11.13 -5.18
CA GLY A 119 7.90 10.89 -4.86
C GLY A 119 8.12 10.23 -3.50
N ALA A 120 7.17 9.39 -3.06
CA ALA A 120 7.24 8.67 -1.80
C ALA A 120 6.80 7.21 -1.97
N ASP A 121 6.88 6.42 -0.90
CA ASP A 121 6.49 5.01 -0.94
C ASP A 121 4.98 4.85 -0.90
N PHE A 122 4.30 5.59 -0.01
CA PHE A 122 2.87 5.46 0.21
C PHE A 122 2.14 6.80 0.25
N THR A 123 0.85 6.75 -0.09
CA THR A 123 -0.15 7.74 0.32
C THR A 123 -1.11 7.10 1.29
N VAL A 124 -1.41 7.81 2.37
CA VAL A 124 -2.21 7.27 3.47
C VAL A 124 -3.43 8.15 3.67
N TYR A 125 -4.59 7.49 3.77
CA TYR A 125 -5.91 8.07 3.90
C TYR A 125 -6.56 7.57 5.20
N THR A 126 -7.29 8.44 5.88
CA THR A 126 -8.10 8.14 7.08
C THR A 126 -9.48 7.59 6.74
N VAL A 127 -10.11 8.08 5.67
CA VAL A 127 -11.45 7.68 5.22
C VAL A 127 -11.42 7.03 3.83
N GLY A 128 -10.60 7.55 2.92
CA GLY A 128 -10.34 6.93 1.62
C GLY A 128 -10.32 7.89 0.42
N PRO A 129 -9.75 7.47 -0.71
CA PRO A 129 -9.76 8.25 -1.95
C PRO A 129 -11.19 8.60 -2.40
N GLY A 130 -11.45 9.88 -2.67
CA GLY A 130 -12.77 10.37 -3.12
C GLY A 130 -13.62 10.97 -2.00
N TYR A 131 -13.39 10.58 -0.74
CA TYR A 131 -14.02 11.20 0.43
C TYR A 131 -13.11 12.23 1.10
N GLU A 132 -11.79 12.07 0.95
CA GLU A 132 -10.79 13.02 1.45
C GLU A 132 -9.63 13.14 0.45
N HIS A 133 -8.95 14.30 0.51
CA HIS A 133 -7.64 14.44 -0.13
C HIS A 133 -6.60 13.78 0.75
N ALA A 134 -5.83 12.81 0.22
CA ALA A 134 -4.83 12.04 0.95
C ALA A 134 -4.01 12.95 1.89
N PRO A 135 -4.20 12.88 3.21
CA PRO A 135 -3.59 13.82 4.12
C PRO A 135 -2.09 13.60 4.27
N TYR A 136 -1.61 12.37 4.05
CA TYR A 136 -0.23 11.98 4.32
C TYR A 136 0.45 11.34 3.11
N VAL A 137 1.70 11.73 2.90
CA VAL A 137 2.63 11.10 1.97
C VAL A 137 3.78 10.52 2.80
N VAL A 138 3.94 9.20 2.79
CA VAL A 138 4.86 8.49 3.67
C VAL A 138 6.05 7.97 2.89
N THR A 139 7.25 8.35 3.33
CA THR A 139 8.54 7.79 2.90
C THR A 139 9.07 6.90 4.01
N VAL A 140 9.45 5.68 3.66
CA VAL A 140 9.92 4.66 4.62
C VAL A 140 11.44 4.56 4.54
N VAL A 141 12.09 4.61 5.69
CA VAL A 141 13.54 4.44 5.81
C VAL A 141 13.87 3.52 6.99
N SER A 142 15.01 2.82 6.93
CA SER A 142 15.53 2.14 8.12
C SER A 142 16.20 3.13 9.07
N LYS A 143 16.30 2.79 10.35
CA LYS A 143 16.98 3.61 11.37
C LYS A 143 18.45 3.90 11.04
N GLU A 144 19.11 3.00 10.33
CA GLU A 144 20.52 3.10 9.92
C GLU A 144 20.68 3.99 8.67
N HIS A 145 19.58 4.32 8.00
CA HIS A 145 19.61 5.13 6.78
C HIS A 145 20.09 6.55 7.10
N LYS A 146 21.19 6.96 6.47
CA LYS A 146 21.75 8.31 6.63
C LYS A 146 20.97 9.31 5.78
N ILE A 147 20.16 10.13 6.45
CA ILE A 147 19.39 11.21 5.82
C ILE A 147 20.31 12.41 5.58
N LYS A 148 20.39 12.86 4.33
CA LYS A 148 21.10 14.09 3.97
C LYS A 148 20.18 15.30 4.14
N PRO A 149 20.73 16.51 4.37
CA PRO A 149 19.93 17.73 4.39
C PRO A 149 19.07 17.93 3.13
N THR A 150 19.55 17.47 1.98
CA THR A 150 18.82 17.50 0.70
C THR A 150 17.55 16.64 0.71
N ASP A 151 17.54 15.54 1.46
CA ASP A 151 16.39 14.65 1.55
C ASP A 151 15.27 15.32 2.34
N ILE A 152 15.62 16.04 3.41
CA ILE A 152 14.68 16.85 4.20
C ILE A 152 14.06 17.95 3.34
N VAL A 153 14.87 18.65 2.54
CA VAL A 153 14.36 19.66 1.59
C VAL A 153 13.43 19.02 0.55
N ALA A 154 13.76 17.83 0.05
CA ALA A 154 12.91 17.10 -0.89
C ALA A 154 11.55 16.71 -0.27
N LEU A 155 11.53 16.23 0.98
CA LEU A 155 10.30 15.96 1.75
C LEU A 155 9.46 17.25 1.90
N GLY A 156 10.11 18.37 2.22
CA GLY A 156 9.47 19.69 2.29
C GLY A 156 8.84 20.13 0.96
N ARG A 157 9.54 19.94 -0.16
CA ARG A 157 9.03 20.25 -1.52
C ARG A 157 7.79 19.41 -1.87
N VAL A 158 7.80 18.12 -1.55
CA VAL A 158 6.64 17.24 -1.74
C VAL A 158 5.47 17.77 -0.90
N SER A 159 5.70 18.07 0.37
CA SER A 159 4.65 18.62 1.24
C SER A 159 4.04 19.92 0.69
N HIS A 160 4.89 20.86 0.26
CA HIS A 160 4.46 22.17 -0.23
C HIS A 160 3.69 22.09 -1.57
N SER A 161 4.23 21.37 -2.54
CA SER A 161 3.70 21.31 -3.92
C SER A 161 2.32 20.65 -4.00
N VAL A 162 2.05 19.65 -3.16
CA VAL A 162 0.78 18.92 -3.19
C VAL A 162 -0.13 19.16 -1.99
N ARG A 163 0.25 20.11 -1.12
CA ARG A 163 -0.42 20.50 0.14
C ARG A 163 -0.75 19.29 1.02
N LYS A 164 0.18 18.35 1.15
CA LYS A 164 0.05 17.15 2.00
C LYS A 164 1.08 17.18 3.12
N HIS A 165 0.80 16.51 4.22
CA HIS A 165 1.80 16.30 5.26
C HIS A 165 2.79 15.25 4.77
N SER A 166 4.06 15.63 4.66
CA SER A 166 5.11 14.65 4.37
C SER A 166 5.49 13.97 5.68
N VAL A 167 5.53 12.64 5.67
CA VAL A 167 5.80 11.82 6.85
C VAL A 167 6.98 10.92 6.53
N LEU A 168 7.96 10.92 7.43
CA LEU A 168 9.04 9.97 7.41
C LEU A 168 8.74 8.87 8.42
N ALA A 169 8.59 7.64 7.94
CA ALA A 169 8.44 6.45 8.76
C ALA A 169 9.80 5.78 8.91
N ILE A 170 10.35 5.82 10.12
CA ILE A 170 11.66 5.25 10.46
C ILE A 170 11.39 3.90 11.12
N VAL A 171 11.84 2.83 10.47
CA VAL A 171 11.72 1.47 10.95
C VAL A 171 13.01 1.05 11.63
N ASP A 172 12.90 0.67 12.90
CA ASP A 172 13.99 0.06 13.66
C ASP A 172 13.82 -1.47 13.59
N ARG A 173 14.81 -2.14 13.01
CA ARG A 173 14.74 -3.59 12.75
C ARG A 173 14.95 -4.41 14.01
N ASP A 174 15.59 -3.83 15.02
CA ASP A 174 15.95 -4.54 16.25
C ASP A 174 14.77 -4.65 17.22
N ASP A 175 13.95 -3.59 17.30
CA ASP A 175 12.81 -3.51 18.24
C ASP A 175 11.44 -3.60 17.55
N ASN A 176 11.43 -3.77 16.22
CA ASN A 176 10.23 -3.81 15.38
C ASN A 176 9.34 -2.56 15.50
N ASN A 177 9.87 -1.44 15.99
CA ASN A 177 9.11 -0.21 16.17
C ASN A 177 9.17 0.68 14.92
N ILE A 178 8.10 1.47 14.74
CA ILE A 178 8.01 2.48 13.70
C ILE A 178 7.88 3.84 14.36
N ARG A 179 8.82 4.75 14.08
CA ARG A 179 8.77 6.15 14.51
C ARG A 179 8.36 7.02 13.33
N TYR A 180 7.43 7.94 13.56
CA TYR A 180 6.94 8.84 12.53
C TYR A 180 7.37 10.28 12.81
N ILE A 181 7.98 10.93 11.82
CA ILE A 181 8.29 12.37 11.85
C ILE A 181 7.46 13.06 10.78
N VAL A 182 6.67 14.06 11.18
CA VAL A 182 5.82 14.82 10.27
C VAL A 182 6.50 16.14 9.93
N PHE A 183 6.68 16.39 8.64
CA PHE A 183 7.22 17.63 8.12
C PHE A 183 6.10 18.51 7.61
N LYS A 184 6.15 19.79 8.01
CA LYS A 184 5.29 20.86 7.50
C LYS A 184 6.18 22.00 7.04
N TRP A 185 5.95 22.49 5.82
CA TRP A 185 6.64 23.69 5.35
C TRP A 185 6.16 24.91 6.12
N ILE A 186 7.08 25.62 6.78
CA ILE A 186 6.79 26.83 7.54
C ILE A 186 7.23 28.03 6.69
N LYS A 187 6.32 28.98 6.49
CA LYS A 187 6.68 30.31 6.01
C LYS A 187 6.91 31.17 7.26
N LEU A 188 8.16 31.59 7.45
CA LEU A 188 8.54 32.51 8.52
C LEU A 188 8.08 33.93 8.19
#